data_AF-A0A7J7HF70-F1
#
_entry.id   AF-A0A7J7HF70-F1
#
_cell.length_a   1.000
_cell.length_b   1.000
_cell.length_c   1.000
_cell.angle_alpha   90.00
_cell.angle_beta   90.00
_cell.angle_gamma   90.00
#
_symmetry.space_group_name_H-M   'P 1'
#
loop_
_entity.id
_entity.type
_entity.pdbx_description
1 polymer ?
#
loop_
_entity_poly.entity_id
_entity_poly.type
_entity_poly.pdbx_seq_one_letter_code
_entity_poly.pdbx_strand_id
1 'polypeptide(L)'
;MDSGSGEGSMMDDYESLISTTDAELLKRSWRNEKAAPEILQFELSLEETVEESMTSGVDPLTVSLYQMDLDRTQFLLRSYIRIRLQKIEKYMAHIHKTTELWNRLSKQEQKYAQRCIEDLKEHFEKSVLSKLPDCYKFSLKQSVIREEDDMVPEPQLDTYVICRAKRSLGAFQFDDR
;
A
#
# COMPACT_ATOMS: atom_id res chain seq x y z
N MET A 1 49.50 -31.20 8.09
CA MET A 1 49.11 -29.97 8.79
C MET A 1 47.86 -29.49 8.11
N ASP A 2 46.81 -29.37 8.92
CA ASP A 2 45.40 -29.40 8.53
C ASP A 2 44.95 -28.12 7.82
N SER A 3 44.00 -28.30 6.91
CA SER A 3 43.54 -27.35 5.91
C SER A 3 42.61 -26.31 6.52
N GLY A 4 42.95 -25.03 6.34
CA GLY A 4 42.01 -23.92 6.54
C GLY A 4 40.92 -23.96 5.47
N SER A 5 39.74 -24.42 5.83
CA SER A 5 38.54 -24.41 4.97
C SER A 5 37.30 -24.35 5.85
N GLY A 6 36.98 -23.15 6.36
CA GLY A 6 35.82 -22.95 7.24
C GLY A 6 35.17 -21.57 7.17
N GLU A 7 35.70 -20.62 6.40
CA GLU A 7 35.18 -19.24 6.37
C GLU A 7 34.25 -18.95 5.18
N GLY A 8 34.25 -19.79 4.13
CA GLY A 8 33.44 -19.57 2.93
C GLY A 8 31.95 -19.89 3.06
N SER A 9 31.55 -20.80 3.97
CA SER A 9 30.17 -21.33 4.03
C SER A 9 29.20 -20.42 4.79
N MET A 10 29.65 -19.76 5.85
CA MET A 10 28.84 -18.80 6.62
C MET A 10 28.62 -17.49 5.85
N MET A 11 29.53 -17.20 4.92
CA MET A 11 29.50 -16.01 4.06
C MET A 11 28.37 -16.12 3.03
N ASP A 12 28.30 -17.28 2.36
CA ASP A 12 27.28 -17.56 1.36
C ASP A 12 25.87 -17.71 1.96
N ASP A 13 25.74 -18.23 3.20
CA ASP A 13 24.46 -18.33 3.90
C ASP A 13 23.91 -16.96 4.32
N TYR A 14 24.75 -16.01 4.76
CA TYR A 14 24.29 -14.64 5.01
C TYR A 14 23.90 -13.95 3.69
N GLU A 15 24.64 -14.20 2.60
CA GLU A 15 24.43 -13.52 1.32
C GLU A 15 23.15 -14.01 0.63
N SER A 16 22.82 -15.29 0.85
CA SER A 16 21.54 -15.91 0.52
C SER A 16 20.37 -15.34 1.35
N LEU A 17 20.54 -15.08 2.65
CA LEU A 17 19.54 -14.38 3.48
C LEU A 17 19.31 -12.92 3.04
N ILE A 18 20.31 -12.31 2.41
CA ILE A 18 20.27 -10.96 1.83
C ILE A 18 19.70 -10.94 0.41
N SER A 19 19.45 -12.10 -0.22
CA SER A 19 18.88 -12.19 -1.57
C SER A 19 17.48 -11.57 -1.63
N THR A 20 17.44 -10.29 -2.07
CA THR A 20 16.24 -9.42 -2.16
C THR A 20 15.21 -9.65 -1.05
N THR A 21 15.65 -9.55 0.21
CA THR A 21 14.79 -9.80 1.38
C THR A 21 13.45 -9.08 1.24
N ASP A 22 12.35 -9.74 1.60
CA ASP A 22 10.99 -9.20 1.60
C ASP A 22 10.89 -7.78 2.20
N ALA A 23 11.77 -7.45 3.14
CA ALA A 23 11.93 -6.12 3.71
C ALA A 23 12.32 -5.03 2.69
N GLU A 24 13.19 -5.31 1.71
CA GLU A 24 13.55 -4.36 0.64
C GLU A 24 12.42 -4.15 -0.36
N LEU A 25 11.67 -5.20 -0.67
CA LEU A 25 10.44 -5.09 -1.47
C LEU A 25 9.42 -4.22 -0.74
N LEU A 26 9.17 -4.48 0.54
CA LEU A 26 8.29 -3.65 1.37
C LEU A 26 8.77 -2.20 1.45
N LYS A 27 10.08 -1.95 1.64
CA LYS A 27 10.65 -0.59 1.62
C LYS A 27 10.43 0.12 0.28
N ARG A 28 10.48 -0.62 -0.83
CA ARG A 28 10.22 -0.08 -2.17
C ARG A 28 8.74 0.25 -2.34
N SER A 29 7.84 -0.70 -2.08
CA SER A 29 6.40 -0.51 -2.23
C SER A 29 5.91 0.60 -1.30
N TRP A 30 6.41 0.66 -0.07
CA TRP A 30 6.15 1.77 0.87
C TRP A 30 6.55 3.14 0.34
N ARG A 31 7.77 3.29 -0.20
CA ARG A 31 8.22 4.57 -0.77
C ARG A 31 7.39 4.98 -1.98
N ASN A 32 7.11 4.03 -2.86
CA ASN A 32 6.32 4.26 -4.06
C ASN A 32 4.89 4.68 -3.69
N GLU A 33 4.26 3.96 -2.77
CA GLU A 33 2.91 4.27 -2.30
C GLU A 33 2.86 5.64 -1.63
N LYS A 34 3.86 6.00 -0.82
CA LYS A 34 3.92 7.32 -0.20
C LYS A 34 4.04 8.46 -1.21
N ALA A 35 4.74 8.25 -2.32
CA ALA A 35 5.00 9.27 -3.32
C ALA A 35 3.91 9.36 -4.41
N ALA A 36 3.18 8.27 -4.69
CA ALA A 36 2.18 8.24 -5.73
C ALA A 36 0.88 8.97 -5.32
N PRO A 37 0.26 9.77 -6.20
CA PRO A 37 -1.04 10.41 -5.93
C PRO A 37 -2.21 9.41 -5.94
N GLU A 38 -2.10 8.36 -6.75
CA GLU A 38 -3.10 7.29 -6.86
C GLU A 38 -2.72 6.04 -6.05
N ILE A 39 -3.67 5.11 -5.92
CA ILE A 39 -3.46 3.82 -5.26
C ILE A 39 -2.70 2.86 -6.19
N LEU A 40 -1.59 2.30 -5.68
CA LEU A 40 -0.78 1.34 -6.44
C LEU A 40 -1.27 -0.10 -6.23
N GLN A 41 -0.77 -1.02 -7.06
CA GLN A 41 -1.02 -2.46 -6.91
C GLN A 41 -0.58 -2.93 -5.52
N PHE A 42 -1.45 -3.68 -4.84
CA PHE A 42 -1.07 -4.35 -3.61
C PHE A 42 -0.04 -5.44 -3.92
N GLU A 43 1.19 -5.25 -3.45
CA GLU A 43 2.34 -6.12 -3.75
C GLU A 43 2.72 -7.06 -2.59
N LEU A 44 1.95 -7.12 -1.49
CA LEU A 44 2.34 -7.93 -0.34
C LEU A 44 1.75 -9.33 -0.40
N SER A 45 2.58 -10.29 -0.79
CA SER A 45 2.43 -11.72 -0.45
C SER A 45 3.19 -12.04 0.84
N LEU A 46 3.14 -11.14 1.83
CA LEU A 46 3.69 -11.42 3.15
C LEU A 46 2.66 -12.26 3.90
N GLU A 47 2.65 -13.56 3.61
CA GLU A 47 2.03 -14.50 4.54
C GLU A 47 2.73 -14.32 5.90
N GLU A 48 1.96 -14.37 6.99
CA GLU A 48 2.45 -14.29 8.37
C GLU A 48 3.38 -15.48 8.67
N THR A 49 4.61 -15.46 8.15
CA THR A 49 5.64 -16.44 8.47
C THR A 49 6.66 -15.83 9.43
N VAL A 50 6.15 -15.13 10.44
CA VAL A 50 6.94 -14.74 11.62
C VAL A 50 6.31 -15.41 12.84
N GLU A 51 6.00 -16.70 12.74
CA GLU A 51 5.77 -17.54 13.90
C GLU A 51 7.06 -18.27 14.25
N GLU A 52 7.67 -17.81 15.34
CA GLU A 52 8.45 -18.58 16.30
C GLU A 52 9.52 -19.54 15.75
N SER A 53 10.64 -18.98 15.27
CA SER A 53 11.93 -19.70 15.24
C SER A 53 12.92 -19.11 16.24
N MET A 54 12.48 -18.81 17.46
CA MET A 54 13.42 -18.61 18.58
C MET A 54 13.76 -19.98 19.16
N THR A 55 14.67 -20.68 18.49
CA THR A 55 15.25 -21.92 19.02
C THR A 55 16.06 -21.61 20.27
N SER A 56 15.83 -22.39 21.34
CA SER A 56 16.54 -22.30 22.60
C SER A 56 18.03 -22.60 22.38
N GLY A 57 18.89 -21.61 22.58
CA GLY A 57 20.35 -21.75 22.44
C GLY A 57 21.09 -20.58 21.79
N VAL A 58 20.37 -19.56 21.33
CA VAL A 58 20.95 -18.37 20.69
C VAL A 58 21.41 -17.34 21.74
N ASP A 59 22.56 -16.70 21.51
CA ASP A 59 23.10 -15.64 22.38
C ASP A 59 22.08 -14.50 22.59
N PRO A 60 21.93 -13.96 23.82
CA PRO A 60 20.97 -12.89 24.11
C PRO A 60 21.10 -11.64 23.24
N LEU A 61 22.31 -11.29 22.77
CA LEU A 61 22.51 -10.14 21.89
C LEU A 61 21.91 -10.39 20.50
N THR A 62 22.07 -11.61 19.99
CA THR A 62 21.52 -12.03 18.70
C THR A 62 19.99 -12.02 18.73
N VAL A 63 19.38 -12.51 19.82
CA VAL A 63 17.92 -12.41 20.02
C VAL A 63 17.46 -10.96 20.04
N SER A 64 18.18 -10.08 20.76
CA SER A 64 17.85 -8.66 20.80
C SER A 64 17.98 -7.99 19.43
N LEU A 65 18.97 -8.39 18.63
CA LEU A 65 19.15 -7.88 17.27
C LEU A 65 17.99 -8.27 16.35
N TYR A 66 17.59 -9.54 16.37
CA TYR A 66 16.43 -10.01 15.60
C TYR A 66 15.14 -9.31 16.01
N GLN A 67 14.91 -9.11 17.32
CA GLN A 67 13.73 -8.39 17.79
C GLN A 67 13.69 -6.94 17.26
N MET A 68 14.81 -6.23 17.28
CA MET A 68 14.88 -4.86 16.75
C MET A 68 14.55 -4.81 15.25
N ASP A 69 14.99 -5.80 14.47
CA ASP A 69 14.71 -5.85 13.03
C ASP A 69 13.26 -6.24 12.74
N LEU A 70 12.66 -7.12 13.54
CA LEU A 70 11.23 -7.40 13.50
C LEU A 70 10.40 -6.14 13.81
N ASP A 71 10.77 -5.39 14.85
CA ASP A 71 10.06 -4.16 15.21
C ASP A 71 10.13 -3.12 14.07
N ARG A 72 11.29 -2.99 13.42
CA ARG A 72 11.50 -2.10 12.26
C ARG A 72 10.64 -2.50 11.06
N THR A 73 10.62 -3.80 10.72
CA THR A 73 9.81 -4.29 9.59
C THR A 73 8.31 -4.19 9.88
N GLN A 74 7.88 -4.46 11.11
CA GLN A 74 6.50 -4.30 11.54
C GLN A 74 6.06 -2.83 11.49
N PHE A 75 6.89 -1.90 11.94
CA PHE A 75 6.62 -0.46 11.81
C PHE A 75 6.41 -0.07 10.35
N LEU A 76 7.30 -0.54 9.45
CA LEU A 76 7.23 -0.23 8.03
C LEU A 76 5.96 -0.79 7.39
N LEU A 77 5.58 -2.04 7.70
CA LEU A 77 4.36 -2.67 7.23
C LEU A 77 3.11 -1.91 7.69
N ARG A 78 3.05 -1.57 8.99
CA ARG A 78 1.95 -0.76 9.55
C ARG A 78 1.87 0.61 8.87
N SER A 79 3.01 1.24 8.61
CA SER A 79 3.05 2.52 7.89
C SER A 79 2.54 2.39 6.46
N TYR A 80 2.90 1.33 5.74
CA TYR A 80 2.44 1.07 4.38
C TYR A 80 0.92 0.89 4.32
N ILE A 81 0.37 0.02 5.17
CA ILE A 81 -1.08 -0.22 5.24
C ILE A 81 -1.81 1.08 5.60
N ARG A 82 -1.31 1.87 6.55
CA ARG A 82 -1.94 3.15 6.94
C ARG A 82 -2.02 4.14 5.77
N ILE A 83 -0.95 4.27 4.98
CA ILE A 83 -0.93 5.16 3.80
C ILE A 83 -1.97 4.70 2.77
N ARG A 84 -2.07 3.39 2.54
CA ARG A 84 -3.06 2.82 1.62
C ARG A 84 -4.48 3.06 2.08
N LEU A 85 -4.78 2.80 3.35
CA LEU A 85 -6.10 3.07 3.93
C LEU A 85 -6.51 4.53 3.77
N GLN A 86 -5.60 5.48 4.03
CA GLN A 86 -5.87 6.91 3.82
C GLN A 86 -6.23 7.24 2.37
N LYS A 87 -5.55 6.63 1.39
CA LYS A 87 -5.88 6.81 -0.03
C LYS A 87 -7.22 6.17 -0.40
N ILE A 88 -7.50 4.99 0.13
CA ILE A 88 -8.76 4.26 -0.09
C ILE A 88 -9.93 5.07 0.46
N GLU A 89 -9.84 5.56 1.69
CA GLU A 89 -10.87 6.41 2.31
C GLU A 89 -11.10 7.70 1.50
N LYS A 90 -10.02 8.33 1.01
CA LYS A 90 -10.11 9.58 0.25
C LYS A 90 -10.73 9.39 -1.13
N TYR A 91 -10.46 8.28 -1.81
CA TYR A 91 -10.84 8.04 -3.20
C TYR A 91 -11.80 6.85 -3.37
N MET A 92 -12.58 6.51 -2.33
CA MET A 92 -13.41 5.30 -2.28
C MET A 92 -14.38 5.16 -3.47
N ALA A 93 -15.06 6.23 -3.85
CA ALA A 93 -16.05 6.22 -4.93
C ALA A 93 -15.37 6.05 -6.30
N HIS A 94 -14.25 6.74 -6.53
CA HIS A 94 -13.44 6.60 -7.74
C HIS A 94 -12.86 5.18 -7.88
N ILE A 95 -12.32 4.62 -6.79
CA ILE A 95 -11.77 3.26 -6.77
C ILE A 95 -12.86 2.22 -7.03
N HIS A 96 -14.05 2.39 -6.45
CA HIS A 96 -15.17 1.46 -6.63
C HIS A 96 -15.74 1.49 -8.06
N LYS A 97 -15.73 2.66 -8.72
CA LYS A 97 -16.21 2.81 -10.10
C LYS A 97 -15.24 2.16 -11.12
N THR A 98 -13.95 2.20 -10.84
CA THR A 98 -12.90 1.71 -11.74
C THR A 98 -12.45 0.30 -11.38
N THR A 99 -12.85 -0.70 -12.17
CA THR A 99 -12.55 -2.12 -11.91
C THR A 99 -11.05 -2.41 -11.80
N GLU A 100 -10.22 -1.74 -12.60
CA GLU A 100 -8.75 -1.90 -12.54
C GLU A 100 -8.20 -1.47 -11.18
N LEU A 101 -8.65 -0.34 -10.65
CA LEU A 101 -8.23 0.16 -9.33
C LEU A 101 -8.75 -0.76 -8.22
N TRP A 102 -9.98 -1.26 -8.35
CA TRP A 102 -10.54 -2.22 -7.40
C TRP A 102 -9.69 -3.49 -7.29
N ASN A 103 -9.17 -3.98 -8.41
CA ASN A 103 -8.29 -5.16 -8.45
C ASN A 103 -6.89 -4.91 -7.89
N ARG A 104 -6.49 -3.64 -7.71
CA ARG A 104 -5.23 -3.27 -7.02
C ARG A 104 -5.30 -3.43 -5.51
N LEU A 105 -6.49 -3.56 -4.93
CA LEU A 105 -6.68 -3.69 -3.48
C LEU A 105 -6.54 -5.15 -3.03
N SER A 106 -6.10 -5.35 -1.78
CA SER A 106 -6.21 -6.66 -1.13
C SER A 106 -7.68 -7.02 -0.83
N LYS A 107 -7.98 -8.30 -0.61
CA LYS A 107 -9.35 -8.74 -0.25
C LYS A 107 -9.87 -8.05 1.02
N GLN A 108 -8.99 -7.84 1.99
CA GLN A 108 -9.30 -7.15 3.24
C GLN A 108 -9.56 -5.66 2.99
N GLU A 109 -8.77 -5.01 2.13
CA GLU A 109 -8.96 -3.62 1.72
C GLU A 109 -10.27 -3.44 0.95
N GLN A 110 -10.62 -4.35 0.04
CA GLN A 110 -11.90 -4.33 -0.68
C GLN A 110 -13.09 -4.41 0.28
N LYS A 111 -13.04 -5.35 1.24
CA LYS A 111 -14.07 -5.50 2.27
C LYS A 111 -14.19 -4.24 3.14
N TYR A 112 -13.07 -3.62 3.47
CA TYR A 112 -13.03 -2.37 4.22
C TYR A 112 -13.65 -1.22 3.42
N ALA A 113 -13.22 -1.02 2.17
CA ALA A 113 -13.72 0.02 1.28
C ALA A 113 -15.22 -0.08 1.06
N GLN A 114 -15.73 -1.30 0.83
CA GLN A 114 -17.16 -1.55 0.66
C GLN A 114 -17.96 -1.13 1.90
N ARG A 115 -17.51 -1.53 3.10
CA ARG A 115 -18.17 -1.13 4.36
C ARG A 115 -18.17 0.38 4.54
N CYS A 116 -17.04 1.05 4.29
CA CYS A 116 -16.98 2.50 4.39
C CYS A 116 -17.95 3.20 3.44
N ILE A 117 -18.11 2.71 2.22
CA ILE A 117 -19.07 3.25 1.25
C ILE A 117 -20.51 3.05 1.74
N GLU A 118 -20.83 1.86 2.26
CA GLU A 118 -22.16 1.53 2.80
C GLU A 118 -22.49 2.42 4.02
N ASP A 119 -21.56 2.52 4.99
CA ASP A 119 -21.70 3.31 6.20
C ASP A 119 -21.89 4.80 5.87
N LEU A 120 -21.10 5.33 4.92
CA LEU A 120 -21.19 6.73 4.51
C LEU A 120 -22.52 7.02 3.80
N LYS A 121 -22.96 6.11 2.93
CA LYS A 121 -24.25 6.20 2.25
C LYS A 121 -25.41 6.21 3.24
N GLU A 122 -25.41 5.29 4.19
CA GLU A 122 -26.42 5.22 5.24
C GLU A 122 -26.44 6.49 6.10
N HIS A 123 -25.25 6.98 6.48
CA HIS A 123 -25.10 8.21 7.25
C HIS A 123 -25.66 9.43 6.51
N PHE A 124 -25.34 9.60 5.22
CA PHE A 124 -25.87 10.71 4.42
C PHE A 124 -27.39 10.60 4.21
N GLU A 125 -27.90 9.40 3.98
CA GLU A 125 -29.34 9.15 3.82
C GLU A 125 -30.12 9.57 5.07
N LYS A 126 -29.68 9.12 6.24
CA LYS A 126 -30.33 9.42 7.52
C LYS A 126 -30.20 10.89 7.92
N SER A 127 -29.06 11.50 7.63
CA SER A 127 -28.78 12.86 8.09
C SER A 127 -29.49 13.92 7.27
N VAL A 128 -29.37 13.82 5.93
CA VAL A 128 -29.74 14.91 5.01
C VAL A 128 -30.52 14.42 3.79
N LEU A 129 -30.07 13.39 3.07
CA LEU A 129 -30.60 13.09 1.72
C LEU A 129 -32.08 12.72 1.74
N SER A 130 -32.55 11.99 2.76
CA SER A 130 -33.97 11.65 2.93
C SER A 130 -34.90 12.87 3.08
N LYS A 131 -34.34 14.02 3.49
CA LYS A 131 -35.07 15.29 3.68
C LYS A 131 -35.02 16.20 2.46
N LEU A 132 -34.20 15.86 1.45
CA LEU A 132 -34.06 16.66 0.25
C LEU A 132 -35.10 16.28 -0.82
N PRO A 133 -35.46 17.22 -1.72
CA PRO A 133 -36.24 16.91 -2.91
C PRO A 133 -35.57 15.83 -3.77
N ASP A 134 -36.36 15.05 -4.51
CA ASP A 134 -35.88 13.87 -5.27
C ASP A 134 -34.72 14.18 -6.23
N CYS A 135 -34.65 15.41 -6.75
CA CYS A 135 -33.58 15.87 -7.63
C CYS A 135 -32.19 16.04 -6.96
N TYR A 136 -32.09 15.94 -5.64
CA TYR A 136 -30.87 16.12 -4.85
C TYR A 136 -30.58 14.96 -3.89
N LYS A 137 -31.26 13.81 -4.03
CA LYS A 137 -31.07 12.65 -3.14
C LYS A 137 -29.80 11.84 -3.43
N PHE A 138 -29.08 12.14 -4.50
CA PHE A 138 -27.87 11.41 -4.88
C PHE A 138 -26.65 11.97 -4.15
N SER A 139 -25.85 11.10 -3.53
CA SER A 139 -24.63 11.49 -2.81
C SER A 139 -23.45 11.83 -3.71
N LEU A 140 -23.45 11.35 -4.95
CA LEU A 140 -22.34 11.46 -5.91
C LEU A 140 -22.62 12.46 -7.04
N LYS A 141 -23.81 13.09 -7.05
CA LYS A 141 -24.25 14.02 -8.09
C LYS A 141 -24.74 15.32 -7.49
N GLN A 142 -24.38 16.43 -8.11
CA GLN A 142 -24.90 17.74 -7.74
C GLN A 142 -26.38 17.90 -8.12
N SER A 143 -26.83 17.30 -9.23
CA SER A 143 -28.24 17.32 -9.66
C SER A 143 -28.56 16.18 -10.61
N VAL A 144 -29.85 15.83 -10.71
CA VAL A 144 -30.35 14.80 -11.65
C VAL A 144 -30.15 15.15 -13.13
N ILE A 145 -29.90 16.43 -13.46
CA ILE A 145 -29.69 16.88 -14.85
C ILE A 145 -28.34 16.39 -15.40
N ARG A 146 -27.36 16.11 -14.53
CA ARG A 146 -26.04 15.63 -14.94
C ARG A 146 -26.01 14.10 -15.01
N GLU A 147 -25.57 13.58 -16.15
CA GLU A 147 -25.42 12.14 -16.36
C GLU A 147 -24.22 11.57 -15.57
N GLU A 148 -23.17 12.35 -15.42
CA GLU A 148 -21.92 11.96 -14.76
C GLU A 148 -21.95 12.24 -13.24
N ASP A 149 -21.13 11.48 -12.49
CA ASP A 149 -20.93 11.67 -11.06
C ASP A 149 -19.90 12.78 -10.82
N ASP A 150 -20.38 14.02 -10.69
CA ASP A 150 -19.55 15.22 -10.62
C ASP A 150 -19.06 15.57 -9.20
N MET A 151 -19.48 14.80 -8.19
CA MET A 151 -19.09 14.98 -6.79
C MET A 151 -18.17 13.85 -6.29
N VAL A 152 -17.41 13.22 -7.19
CA VAL A 152 -16.44 12.17 -6.86
C VAL A 152 -15.02 12.76 -6.77
N PRO A 153 -14.33 12.63 -5.64
CA PRO A 153 -12.93 13.05 -5.55
C PRO A 153 -12.04 12.07 -6.34
N GLU A 154 -11.17 12.62 -7.19
CA GLU A 154 -10.22 11.86 -8.00
C GLU A 154 -8.76 12.24 -7.66
N PRO A 155 -7.81 11.30 -7.78
CA PRO A 155 -6.40 11.60 -7.61
C PRO A 155 -5.87 12.46 -8.77
N GLN A 156 -5.13 13.52 -8.46
CA GLN A 156 -4.49 14.38 -9.46
C GLN A 156 -3.23 13.70 -10.01
N LEU A 157 -3.34 13.09 -11.19
CA LEU A 157 -2.23 12.36 -11.82
C LEU A 157 -1.08 13.27 -12.29
N ASP A 158 -1.37 14.55 -12.55
CA ASP A 158 -0.38 15.56 -12.96
C ASP A 158 0.42 16.14 -11.79
N THR A 159 0.30 15.56 -10.58
CA THR A 159 1.07 16.00 -9.42
C THR A 159 2.55 15.64 -9.58
N TYR A 160 3.43 16.61 -9.37
CA TYR A 160 4.88 16.37 -9.40
C TYR A 160 5.31 15.33 -8.37
N VAL A 161 6.13 14.38 -8.81
CA VAL A 161 6.73 13.35 -7.96
C VAL A 161 8.26 13.35 -8.10
N ILE A 162 8.95 13.00 -7.02
CA ILE A 162 10.39 12.77 -7.06
C ILE A 162 10.60 11.29 -7.40
N CYS A 163 11.27 11.03 -8.53
CA CYS A 163 11.57 9.68 -8.97
C CYS A 163 13.08 9.41 -9.02
N ARG A 164 13.45 8.14 -8.92
CA ARG A 164 14.85 7.68 -9.07
C ARG A 164 14.90 6.65 -10.21
N ALA A 165 15.64 6.96 -11.27
CA ALA A 165 15.89 6.03 -12.35
C ALA A 165 16.75 4.86 -11.85
N LYS A 166 16.27 3.62 -12.05
CA LYS A 166 17.03 2.40 -11.74
C LYS A 166 17.87 1.87 -12.91
N ARG A 167 17.49 2.28 -14.13
CA ARG A 167 18.13 1.90 -15.38
C ARG A 167 18.17 3.12 -16.28
N SER A 168 19.10 3.15 -17.23
CA SER A 168 19.10 4.17 -18.27
C SER A 168 17.81 4.05 -19.08
N LEU A 169 17.07 5.15 -19.21
CA LEU A 169 15.81 5.22 -19.95
C LEU A 169 16.00 5.75 -21.38
N GLY A 170 17.24 6.07 -21.78
CA GLY A 170 17.54 6.72 -23.06
C GLY A 170 17.09 8.20 -23.08
N ALA A 171 16.96 8.75 -24.29
CA ALA A 171 16.42 10.10 -24.47
C ALA A 171 14.90 10.07 -24.26
N PHE A 172 14.44 10.59 -23.12
CA PHE A 172 13.01 10.74 -22.81
C PHE A 172 12.66 12.23 -22.96
N GLN A 173 11.70 12.55 -23.82
CA GLN A 173 11.19 13.92 -23.93
C GLN A 173 10.16 14.14 -22.83
N PHE A 174 10.39 15.16 -22.02
CA PHE A 174 9.35 15.68 -21.12
C PHE A 174 8.48 16.64 -21.92
N ASP A 175 7.16 16.56 -21.72
CA ASP A 175 6.21 17.49 -22.32
C ASP A 175 6.26 18.78 -21.48
N ASP A 176 6.52 19.93 -22.11
CA ASP A 176 6.69 21.24 -21.45
C ASP A 176 5.34 21.86 -21.04
N ARG A 177 4.53 21.13 -20.27
CA ARG A 177 3.25 21.65 -19.75
C ARG A 177 3.45 22.55 -18.53
#